data_AF-A0A368NQ55-F1
#
_entry.id   AF-A0A368NQ55-F1
#
_cell.length_a   1.000
_cell.length_b   1.000
_cell.length_c   1.000
_cell.angle_alpha   90.00
_cell.angle_beta   90.00
_cell.angle_gamma   90.00
#
_symmetry.space_group_name_H-M   'P 1'
#
loop_
_entity.id
_entity.type
_entity.pdbx_description
1 polymer ?
#
loop_
_entity_poly.entity_id
_entity_poly.type
_entity_poly.pdbx_seq_one_letter_code
_entity_poly.pdbx_strand_id
1 'polypeptide(L)'
;MNRRSNPISRCNCDHRAPSMQEIRSVEFNHVQAERLDALGMSSASITDLIWIELFKHRTGKLIDPDGKRIAFDTHDPAAVRRYDSAVGDERRHFVKRYRTRAAHGFRNRLQERLVYPATMIFLALEVRHCRLSGRCASSGLPKRHVDPIHFDD
;
A
#
# COMPACT_ATOMS: atom_id res chain seq x y z
N MET A 1 -0.10 -11.25 -33.22
CA MET A 1 0.29 -10.23 -32.22
C MET A 1 0.71 -10.93 -30.94
N ASN A 2 2.01 -11.08 -30.71
CA ASN A 2 2.54 -11.74 -29.51
C ASN A 2 2.36 -10.83 -28.30
N ARG A 3 1.40 -11.16 -27.42
CA ARG A 3 1.37 -10.65 -26.05
C ARG A 3 2.61 -11.21 -25.35
N ARG A 4 3.72 -10.48 -25.38
CA ARG A 4 4.80 -10.72 -24.42
C ARG A 4 4.18 -10.51 -23.04
N SER A 5 3.91 -11.60 -22.35
CA SER A 5 3.63 -11.60 -20.92
C SER A 5 4.82 -10.89 -20.28
N ASN A 6 4.62 -9.62 -19.90
CA ASN A 6 5.58 -8.95 -19.04
C ASN A 6 5.76 -9.88 -17.84
N PRO A 7 6.99 -10.37 -17.54
CA PRO A 7 7.19 -11.16 -16.35
C PRO A 7 6.62 -10.35 -15.20
N ILE A 8 5.83 -10.98 -14.32
CA ILE A 8 5.23 -10.32 -13.16
C ILE A 8 6.40 -9.79 -12.33
N SER A 9 6.82 -8.55 -12.57
CA SER A 9 7.93 -7.92 -11.88
C SER A 9 7.53 -7.82 -10.41
N ARG A 10 8.40 -8.21 -9.48
CA ARG A 10 8.16 -7.92 -8.06
C ARG A 10 8.74 -6.55 -7.72
N CYS A 11 8.07 -5.85 -6.81
CA CYS A 11 8.58 -4.65 -6.17
C CYS A 11 9.51 -5.05 -5.01
N ASN A 12 10.74 -4.52 -5.01
CA ASN A 12 11.72 -4.77 -3.95
C ASN A 12 11.94 -3.55 -3.03
N CYS A 13 11.24 -2.43 -3.29
CA CYS A 13 11.37 -1.23 -2.49
C CYS A 13 10.65 -1.35 -1.14
N ASP A 14 11.20 -0.66 -0.14
CA ASP A 14 10.47 -0.37 1.08
C ASP A 14 9.43 0.73 0.78
N HIS A 15 8.17 0.50 1.16
CA HIS A 15 7.09 1.48 1.01
C HIS A 15 6.61 1.95 2.38
N ARG A 16 6.57 3.26 2.56
CA ARG A 16 6.17 3.91 3.81
C ARG A 16 4.84 4.62 3.62
N ALA A 17 3.89 4.32 4.50
CA ALA A 17 2.65 5.06 4.60
C ALA A 17 2.92 6.51 5.04
N PRO A 18 2.11 7.46 4.58
CA PRO A 18 2.18 8.84 5.06
C PRO A 18 1.88 8.91 6.56
N SER A 19 2.22 10.04 7.19
CA SER A 19 2.01 10.28 8.62
C SER A 19 0.53 10.17 9.02
N MET A 20 0.26 9.99 10.33
CA MET A 20 -1.11 9.97 10.87
C MET A 20 -1.92 11.24 10.54
N GLN A 21 -1.27 12.40 10.47
CA GLN A 21 -1.91 13.65 10.09
C GLN A 21 -2.34 13.64 8.62
N GLU A 22 -1.45 13.17 7.75
CA GLU A 22 -1.65 13.16 6.29
C GLU A 22 -2.64 12.07 5.86
N ILE A 23 -2.48 10.82 6.33
CA ILE A 23 -3.36 9.69 5.99
C ILE A 23 -4.82 9.95 6.42
N ARG A 24 -5.05 10.83 7.41
CA ARG A 24 -6.40 11.20 7.87
C ARG A 24 -6.96 12.43 7.16
N SER A 25 -6.16 13.14 6.38
CA SER A 25 -6.58 14.37 5.73
C SER A 25 -7.60 14.12 4.62
N VAL A 26 -8.53 15.06 4.43
CA VAL A 26 -9.58 14.98 3.40
C VAL A 26 -8.96 14.92 2.01
N GLU A 27 -8.00 15.81 1.75
CA GLU A 27 -7.31 15.93 0.46
C GLU A 27 -6.60 14.63 0.07
N PHE A 28 -5.78 14.09 0.96
CA PHE A 28 -5.07 12.84 0.70
C PHE A 28 -6.05 11.70 0.36
N ASN A 29 -7.11 11.54 1.16
CA ASN A 29 -8.06 10.45 0.95
C ASN A 29 -8.84 10.62 -0.35
N HIS A 30 -9.16 11.85 -0.75
CA HIS A 30 -9.80 12.13 -2.03
C HIS A 30 -8.91 11.71 -3.21
N VAL A 31 -7.64 12.11 -3.21
CA VAL A 31 -6.66 11.70 -4.23
C VAL A 31 -6.53 10.18 -4.30
N GLN A 32 -6.46 9.49 -3.15
CA GLN A 32 -6.39 8.03 -3.18
C GLN A 32 -7.68 7.38 -3.69
N ALA A 33 -8.85 7.98 -3.42
CA ALA A 33 -10.12 7.48 -3.94
C ALA A 33 -10.19 7.62 -5.47
N GLU A 34 -9.73 8.73 -6.02
CA GLU A 34 -9.63 8.95 -7.47
C GLU A 34 -8.66 7.95 -8.12
N ARG A 35 -7.47 7.77 -7.53
CA ARG A 35 -6.49 6.75 -7.99
C ARG A 35 -7.10 5.35 -8.00
N LEU A 36 -7.92 5.01 -7.01
CA LEU A 36 -8.57 3.72 -6.89
C LEU A 36 -9.71 3.55 -7.91
N ASP A 37 -10.47 4.61 -8.17
CA ASP A 37 -11.55 4.64 -9.16
C ASP A 37 -11.02 4.52 -10.60
N ALA A 38 -9.91 5.20 -10.89
CA ALA A 38 -9.23 5.16 -12.18
C ALA A 38 -8.73 3.76 -12.59
N LEU A 39 -8.70 2.79 -11.67
CA LEU A 39 -8.43 1.39 -12.02
C LEU A 39 -9.53 0.76 -12.88
N GLY A 40 -10.75 1.31 -12.90
CA GLY A 40 -11.88 0.79 -13.69
C GLY A 40 -12.33 -0.62 -13.25
N MET A 41 -11.99 -1.03 -12.03
CA MET A 41 -12.21 -2.38 -11.51
C MET A 41 -13.45 -2.44 -10.61
N SER A 42 -14.05 -3.64 -10.48
CA SER A 42 -15.08 -3.87 -9.47
C SER A 42 -14.50 -3.77 -8.05
N SER A 43 -15.33 -3.48 -7.03
CA SER A 43 -14.86 -3.43 -5.64
C SER A 43 -14.29 -4.77 -5.16
N ALA A 44 -14.79 -5.90 -5.68
CA ALA A 44 -14.22 -7.22 -5.40
C ALA A 44 -12.81 -7.34 -6.00
N SER A 45 -12.67 -7.02 -7.30
CA SER A 45 -11.38 -7.05 -8.00
C SER A 45 -10.35 -6.10 -7.39
N ILE A 46 -10.77 -4.93 -6.90
CA ILE A 46 -9.89 -4.00 -6.17
C ILE A 46 -9.41 -4.63 -4.85
N THR A 47 -10.29 -5.31 -4.13
CA THR A 47 -9.92 -6.00 -2.88
C THR A 47 -8.88 -7.08 -3.18
N ASP A 48 -9.07 -7.88 -4.23
CA ASP A 48 -8.11 -8.89 -4.67
C ASP A 48 -6.79 -8.27 -5.15
N LEU A 49 -6.85 -7.12 -5.83
CA LEU A 49 -5.66 -6.40 -6.25
C LEU A 49 -4.83 -5.94 -5.05
N ILE A 50 -5.47 -5.36 -4.03
CA ILE A 50 -4.78 -4.94 -2.80
C ILE A 50 -4.01 -6.11 -2.20
N TRP A 51 -4.64 -7.28 -2.13
CA TRP A 51 -3.98 -8.51 -1.68
C TRP A 51 -2.80 -8.91 -2.54
N ILE A 52 -3.01 -9.00 -3.85
CA ILE A 52 -1.99 -9.46 -4.79
C ILE A 52 -0.78 -8.54 -4.73
N GLU A 53 -0.97 -7.21 -4.71
CA GLU A 53 0.14 -6.26 -4.66
C GLU A 53 0.90 -6.35 -3.32
N LEU A 54 0.18 -6.42 -2.19
CA LEU A 54 0.80 -6.42 -0.86
C LEU A 54 1.43 -7.77 -0.45
N PHE A 55 1.01 -8.89 -1.03
CA PHE A 55 1.47 -10.23 -0.62
C PHE A 55 2.28 -10.96 -1.68
N LYS A 56 1.91 -10.82 -2.95
CA LYS A 56 2.54 -11.58 -4.04
C LYS A 56 3.55 -10.76 -4.83
N HIS A 57 3.31 -9.46 -4.97
CA HIS A 57 4.10 -8.60 -5.84
C HIS A 57 5.11 -7.72 -5.11
N ARG A 58 5.31 -7.87 -3.80
CA ARG A 58 6.37 -7.17 -3.06
C ARG A 58 7.31 -8.12 -2.31
N THR A 59 8.54 -7.66 -2.08
CA THR A 59 9.52 -8.30 -1.19
C THR A 59 10.10 -7.32 -0.16
N GLY A 60 10.15 -6.02 -0.48
CA GLY A 60 10.58 -4.96 0.44
C GLY A 60 9.59 -4.73 1.59
N LYS A 61 9.98 -3.96 2.60
CA LYS A 61 9.19 -3.73 3.82
C LYS A 61 8.00 -2.80 3.55
N LEU A 62 6.94 -2.99 4.33
CA LEU A 62 5.85 -2.01 4.44
C LEU A 62 5.92 -1.38 5.82
N ILE A 63 5.75 -0.07 5.86
CA ILE A 63 5.87 0.73 7.07
C ILE A 63 4.56 1.51 7.24
N ASP A 64 3.95 1.41 8.42
CA ASP A 64 2.69 2.08 8.75
C ASP A 64 2.89 3.58 9.08
N PRO A 65 1.80 4.34 9.31
CA PRO A 65 1.88 5.77 9.65
C PRO A 65 2.64 6.07 10.95
N ASP A 66 2.76 5.09 11.86
CA ASP A 66 3.52 5.21 13.11
C ASP A 66 4.99 4.82 12.93
N GLY A 67 5.41 4.47 11.71
CA GLY A 67 6.77 4.05 11.40
C GLY A 67 7.06 2.58 11.75
N LYS A 68 6.06 1.81 12.18
CA LYS A 68 6.22 0.40 12.52
C LYS A 68 6.11 -0.45 11.27
N ARG A 69 6.83 -1.57 11.27
CA ARG A 69 6.77 -2.54 10.17
C ARG A 69 5.42 -3.25 10.18
N ILE A 70 4.75 -3.26 9.04
CA ILE A 70 3.57 -4.08 8.80
C ILE A 70 4.05 -5.50 8.49
N ALA A 71 3.85 -6.41 9.44
CA ALA A 71 4.19 -7.82 9.31
C ALA A 71 2.94 -8.63 8.92
N PHE A 72 2.90 -9.08 7.66
CA PHE A 72 1.91 -10.06 7.22
C PHE A 72 2.35 -11.46 7.64
N ASP A 73 2.29 -11.75 8.93
CA ASP A 73 2.51 -13.09 9.43
C ASP A 73 1.17 -13.84 9.45
N THR A 74 1.01 -14.78 8.51
CA THR A 74 -0.17 -15.64 8.43
C THR A 74 -0.24 -16.69 9.54
N HIS A 75 0.84 -16.83 10.33
CA HIS A 75 0.92 -17.73 11.47
C HIS A 75 0.71 -17.01 12.81
N ASP A 76 0.66 -15.66 12.85
CA ASP A 76 0.27 -14.89 14.02
C ASP A 76 -1.26 -14.61 14.01
N PRO A 77 -2.05 -15.21 14.91
CA PRO A 77 -3.49 -14.97 14.98
C PRO A 77 -3.88 -13.52 15.23
N ALA A 78 -3.02 -12.72 15.89
CA ALA A 78 -3.27 -11.30 16.12
C ALA A 78 -3.00 -10.45 14.87
N ALA A 79 -1.99 -10.80 14.08
CA ALA A 79 -1.78 -10.25 12.76
C ALA A 79 -2.95 -10.64 11.84
N VAL A 80 -3.29 -11.93 11.75
CA VAL A 80 -4.43 -12.44 10.98
C VAL A 80 -5.72 -11.75 11.38
N ARG A 81 -6.04 -11.56 12.67
CA ARG A 81 -7.24 -10.81 13.10
C ARG A 81 -7.21 -9.33 12.70
N ARG A 82 -6.08 -8.63 12.86
CA ARG A 82 -5.94 -7.23 12.40
C ARG A 82 -6.10 -7.13 10.88
N TYR A 83 -5.65 -8.16 10.18
CA TYR A 83 -5.95 -8.32 8.77
C TYR A 83 -7.43 -8.58 8.60
N ASP A 84 -8.03 -9.67 9.07
CA ASP A 84 -9.44 -10.04 8.86
C ASP A 84 -10.45 -8.97 9.28
N SER A 85 -10.18 -8.21 10.35
CA SER A 85 -10.99 -7.05 10.74
C SER A 85 -10.87 -5.91 9.75
N ALA A 86 -9.69 -5.77 9.15
CA ALA A 86 -9.56 -4.92 7.98
C ALA A 86 -10.18 -5.62 6.76
N VAL A 87 -10.05 -6.98 6.61
CA VAL A 87 -10.30 -8.13 5.65
C VAL A 87 -11.67 -8.46 5.06
N GLY A 88 -12.65 -8.61 5.94
CA GLY A 88 -13.86 -9.39 5.67
C GLY A 88 -14.83 -8.73 4.69
N ASP A 89 -16.08 -9.21 4.64
CA ASP A 89 -17.13 -8.64 3.77
C ASP A 89 -17.32 -7.13 3.95
N GLU A 90 -17.01 -6.61 5.14
CA GLU A 90 -16.95 -5.18 5.43
C GLU A 90 -15.96 -4.41 4.52
N ARG A 91 -14.93 -5.05 3.95
CA ARG A 91 -14.01 -4.46 2.96
C ARG A 91 -14.67 -4.10 1.68
N ARG A 92 -15.49 -4.98 1.10
CA ARG A 92 -16.13 -4.70 -0.19
C ARG A 92 -16.99 -3.46 -0.05
N HIS A 93 -17.71 -3.34 1.07
CA HIS A 93 -18.47 -2.15 1.42
C HIS A 93 -17.58 -0.94 1.70
N PHE A 94 -16.45 -1.10 2.39
CA PHE A 94 -15.48 -0.02 2.59
C PHE A 94 -14.90 0.48 1.26
N VAL A 95 -14.30 -0.38 0.44
CA VAL A 95 -13.74 -0.05 -0.88
C VAL A 95 -14.79 0.60 -1.78
N LYS A 96 -16.02 0.05 -1.82
CA LYS A 96 -17.13 0.66 -2.55
C LYS A 96 -17.40 2.08 -2.06
N ARG A 97 -17.61 2.27 -0.75
CA ARG A 97 -17.86 3.61 -0.17
C ARG A 97 -16.69 4.56 -0.39
N TYR A 98 -15.47 4.08 -0.22
CA TYR A 98 -14.24 4.85 -0.39
C TYR A 98 -14.11 5.33 -1.83
N ARG A 99 -14.33 4.45 -2.81
CA ARG A 99 -14.34 4.81 -4.24
C ARG A 99 -15.46 5.79 -4.59
N THR A 100 -16.66 5.60 -4.03
CA THR A 100 -17.77 6.55 -4.19
C THR A 100 -17.40 7.97 -3.72
N ARG A 101 -16.43 8.12 -2.80
CA ARG A 101 -15.92 9.43 -2.38
C ARG A 101 -14.99 10.10 -3.39
N ALA A 102 -14.57 9.41 -4.46
CA ALA A 102 -13.92 10.05 -5.60
C ALA A 102 -14.86 11.05 -6.29
N ALA A 103 -16.13 10.67 -6.50
CA ALA A 103 -17.11 11.56 -7.11
C ALA A 103 -17.73 12.58 -6.14
N HIS A 104 -17.85 12.25 -4.85
CA HIS A 104 -18.59 13.09 -3.88
C HIS A 104 -17.72 13.82 -2.85
N GLY A 105 -16.42 13.55 -2.82
CA GLY A 105 -15.49 14.13 -1.84
C GLY A 105 -15.65 13.57 -0.41
N PHE A 106 -14.63 13.84 0.40
CA PHE A 106 -14.63 13.58 1.84
C PHE A 106 -15.01 14.86 2.59
N ARG A 107 -16.03 14.79 3.47
CA ARG A 107 -16.45 15.95 4.27
C ARG A 107 -15.64 16.12 5.55
N ASN A 108 -15.14 15.01 6.09
CA ASN A 108 -14.47 14.96 7.37
C ASN A 108 -13.16 14.18 7.23
N ARG A 109 -12.24 14.44 8.15
CA ARG A 109 -11.05 13.62 8.34
C ARG A 109 -11.44 12.15 8.55
N LEU A 110 -10.55 11.26 8.13
CA LEU A 110 -10.73 9.84 8.29
C LEU A 110 -10.81 9.47 9.78
N GLN A 111 -11.81 8.67 10.13
CA GLN A 111 -11.92 8.08 11.47
C GLN A 111 -10.75 7.13 11.71
N GLU A 112 -10.25 7.04 12.93
CA GLU A 112 -9.04 6.25 13.26
C GLU A 112 -9.18 4.78 12.86
N ARG A 113 -10.35 4.18 13.10
CA ARG A 113 -10.65 2.80 12.68
C ARG A 113 -10.52 2.55 11.17
N LEU A 114 -10.57 3.60 10.34
CA LEU A 114 -10.46 3.51 8.88
C LEU A 114 -9.04 3.80 8.37
N VAL A 115 -8.13 4.27 9.24
CA VAL A 115 -6.74 4.58 8.87
C VAL A 115 -6.02 3.36 8.34
N TYR A 116 -6.16 2.22 9.00
CA TYR A 116 -5.47 1.01 8.59
C TYR A 116 -5.98 0.49 7.22
N PRO A 117 -7.31 0.40 6.96
CA PRO A 117 -7.83 0.15 5.61
C PRO A 117 -7.32 1.12 4.53
N ALA A 118 -7.31 2.43 4.80
CA ALA A 118 -6.80 3.43 3.86
C ALA A 118 -5.28 3.28 3.61
N THR A 119 -4.53 2.92 4.65
CA THR A 119 -3.10 2.60 4.56
C THR A 119 -2.86 1.43 3.62
N MET A 120 -3.66 0.35 3.71
CA MET A 120 -3.53 -0.79 2.81
C MET A 120 -3.81 -0.41 1.35
N ILE A 121 -4.83 0.41 1.10
CA ILE A 121 -5.15 0.92 -0.24
C ILE A 121 -3.96 1.71 -0.80
N PHE A 122 -3.47 2.68 -0.03
CA PHE A 122 -2.33 3.51 -0.45
C PHE A 122 -1.11 2.66 -0.77
N LEU A 123 -0.69 1.78 0.15
CA LEU A 123 0.50 0.95 -0.05
C LEU A 123 0.35 0.01 -1.26
N ALA A 124 -0.85 -0.53 -1.51
CA ALA A 124 -1.08 -1.37 -2.67
C ALA A 124 -0.94 -0.59 -3.99
N LEU A 125 -1.47 0.64 -4.03
CA LEU A 125 -1.33 1.53 -5.17
C LEU A 125 0.14 1.93 -5.40
N GLU A 126 0.89 2.21 -4.33
CA GLU A 126 2.32 2.53 -4.41
C GLU A 126 3.18 1.36 -4.89
N VAL A 127 2.95 0.17 -4.34
CA VAL A 127 3.64 -1.07 -4.78
C VAL A 127 3.36 -1.32 -6.25
N ARG A 128 2.09 -1.26 -6.66
CA ARG A 128 1.67 -1.42 -8.04
C ARG A 128 2.36 -0.40 -8.94
N HIS A 129 2.38 0.86 -8.52
CA HIS A 129 3.02 1.93 -9.29
C HIS A 129 4.53 1.71 -9.44
N CYS A 130 5.26 1.38 -8.37
CA CYS A 130 6.69 1.07 -8.47
C CYS A 130 6.97 -0.08 -9.42
N ARG A 131 6.14 -1.13 -9.31
CA ARG A 131 6.24 -2.35 -10.10
C ARG A 131 6.01 -2.12 -11.58
N LEU A 132 4.97 -1.34 -11.93
CA LEU A 132 4.59 -1.07 -13.32
C LEU A 132 5.45 0.02 -13.96
N SER A 133 5.96 0.97 -13.19
CA SER A 133 6.85 2.03 -13.70
C SER A 133 8.32 1.61 -13.77
N GLY A 134 8.71 0.48 -13.19
CA GLY A 134 10.09 0.01 -13.19
C GLY A 134 11.03 0.80 -12.27
N ARG A 135 10.51 1.68 -11.39
CA ARG A 135 11.30 2.42 -10.39
C ARG A 135 12.14 1.50 -9.51
N CYS A 136 11.60 0.32 -9.23
CA CYS A 136 12.24 -0.71 -8.43
C CYS A 136 13.50 -1.32 -9.09
N ALA A 137 13.67 -1.18 -10.41
CA ALA A 137 14.88 -1.58 -11.13
C ALA A 137 15.95 -0.47 -11.19
N SER A 138 15.55 0.79 -10.97
CA SER A 138 16.42 1.97 -10.93
C SER A 138 16.89 2.31 -9.50
N SER A 139 16.17 1.85 -8.48
CA SER A 139 16.62 1.84 -7.09
C SER A 139 17.53 0.64 -6.78
N GLY A 140 18.52 0.41 -7.65
CA GLY A 140 19.75 -0.25 -7.21
C GLY A 140 20.38 0.66 -6.18
N LEU A 141 20.01 0.48 -4.90
CA LEU A 141 20.69 1.15 -3.80
C LEU A 141 22.20 0.98 -4.00
N PRO A 142 23.00 2.06 -4.05
CA PRO A 142 24.43 1.89 -3.89
C PRO A 142 24.66 1.12 -2.59
N LYS A 143 25.52 0.09 -2.68
CA LYS A 143 26.06 -0.62 -1.53
C LYS A 143 26.41 0.43 -0.49
N ARG A 144 25.94 0.26 0.75
CA ARG A 144 26.36 1.10 1.87
C ARG A 144 27.87 1.23 1.80
N HIS A 145 28.36 2.45 1.55
CA HIS A 145 29.74 2.76 1.87
C HIS A 145 29.79 2.64 3.39
N VAL A 146 30.41 1.57 3.86
CA VAL A 146 30.89 1.53 5.24
C VAL A 146 32.08 2.48 5.20
N ASP A 147 31.93 3.66 5.80
CA ASP A 147 33.08 4.49 6.08
C ASP A 147 33.99 3.71 7.04
N PRO A 148 35.31 3.61 6.77
CA PRO A 148 36.22 3.01 7.73
C PRO A 148 36.23 3.90 8.97
N ILE A 149 35.95 3.28 10.11
CA ILE A 149 36.13 3.90 11.41
C ILE A 149 37.65 4.07 11.59
N HIS A 150 38.15 5.30 11.45
CA HIS A 150 39.45 5.68 11.97
C HIS A 150 39.28 6.07 13.43
N PHE A 151 39.82 5.25 14.33
CA PHE A 151 40.24 5.70 15.65
C PHE A 151 41.72 6.03 15.53
N ASP A 152 42.04 7.31 15.56
CA ASP A 152 43.41 7.78 15.83
C ASP A 152 43.60 7.73 17.35
N ASP A 153 44.65 7.05 17.80
CA ASP A 153 45.22 7.14 19.15
C ASP A 153 46.04 8.43 19.31
#